data_AF-A0A9D4X113-F1
#
_entry.id   AF-A0A9D4X113-F1
#
_cell.length_a   1.000
_cell.length_b   1.000
_cell.length_c   1.000
_cell.angle_alpha   90.00
_cell.angle_beta   90.00
_cell.angle_gamma   90.00
#
_symmetry.space_group_name_H-M   'P 1'
#
loop_
_entity.id
_entity.type
_entity.pdbx_description
1 polymer ?
#
loop_
_entity_poly.entity_id
_entity_poly.type
_entity_poly.pdbx_seq_one_letter_code
_entity_poly.pdbx_strand_id
1 'polypeptide(L)'
;QPPVTFVVVQKRHHTRLFANNHHDKRSVDRSGNILPGTVVDSKICHPTEFDFYLCSHAGIQGTSHPAHYHVLWDENNFTADALQSLTNNLCYTYARCTQSE
;
A
#
# COMPACT_ATOMS: atom_id res chain seq x y z
N GLN A 1 23.16 -1.16 -20.25
CA GLN A 1 21.93 -0.43 -19.89
C GLN A 1 21.58 -0.81 -18.46
N PRO A 2 21.20 0.14 -17.59
CA PRO A 2 20.78 -0.20 -16.23
C PRO A 2 19.39 -0.86 -16.26
N PRO A 3 19.13 -1.88 -15.42
CA PRO A 3 17.81 -2.49 -15.30
C PRO A 3 16.79 -1.49 -14.72
N VAL A 4 15.57 -1.49 -15.26
CA VAL A 4 14.48 -0.58 -14.87
C VAL A 4 13.28 -1.34 -14.32
N THR A 5 12.68 -0.81 -13.27
CA THR A 5 11.36 -1.22 -12.76
C THR A 5 10.39 -0.06 -12.87
N PHE A 6 9.23 -0.29 -13.47
CA PHE A 6 8.18 0.70 -13.69
C PHE A 6 6.93 0.34 -12.89
N VAL A 7 6.56 1.22 -11.96
CA VAL A 7 5.41 1.04 -11.07
C VAL A 7 4.46 2.22 -11.20
N VAL A 8 3.19 1.94 -11.52
CA VAL A 8 2.11 2.92 -11.49
C VAL A 8 1.52 2.97 -10.09
N VAL A 9 1.30 4.19 -9.58
CA VAL A 9 0.68 4.41 -8.27
C VAL A 9 -0.65 5.14 -8.45
N GLN A 10 -1.75 4.52 -8.02
CA GLN A 10 -3.08 5.09 -8.09
C GLN A 10 -3.67 5.25 -6.69
N LYS A 11 -3.68 6.47 -6.15
CA LYS A 11 -4.31 6.80 -4.86
C LYS A 11 -5.82 7.07 -4.98
N ARG A 12 -6.30 7.42 -6.17
CA ARG A 12 -7.72 7.72 -6.45
C ARG A 12 -8.36 6.56 -7.21
N HIS A 13 -8.95 5.64 -6.45
CA HIS A 13 -9.79 4.55 -6.95
C HIS A 13 -10.93 4.26 -5.98
N HIS A 14 -11.80 3.32 -6.32
CA HIS A 14 -13.01 3.02 -5.53
C HIS A 14 -12.81 1.87 -4.51
N THR A 15 -11.70 1.14 -4.57
CA THR A 15 -11.36 0.11 -3.56
C THR A 15 -11.21 0.72 -2.17
N ARG A 16 -11.85 0.11 -1.17
CA ARG A 16 -11.74 0.43 0.26
C ARG A 16 -11.47 -0.84 1.04
N LEU A 17 -10.62 -0.75 2.06
CA LEU A 17 -10.23 -1.86 2.89
C LEU A 17 -10.67 -1.58 4.33
N PHE A 18 -11.24 -2.60 4.97
CA PHE A 18 -11.74 -2.53 6.34
C PHE A 18 -11.22 -3.72 7.13
N ALA A 19 -10.93 -3.52 8.42
CA ALA A 19 -10.57 -4.62 9.30
C ALA A 19 -11.80 -5.53 9.51
N ASN A 20 -11.58 -6.84 9.51
CA ASN A 20 -12.66 -7.81 9.71
C ASN A 20 -13.30 -7.66 11.11
N ASN A 21 -12.54 -7.19 12.10
CA ASN A 21 -13.03 -6.92 13.45
C ASN A 21 -12.68 -5.50 13.90
N HIS A 22 -13.64 -4.58 13.75
CA HIS A 22 -13.47 -3.19 14.18
C HIS A 22 -13.31 -3.00 15.69
N HIS A 23 -13.62 -4.01 16.51
CA HIS A 23 -13.43 -3.95 17.96
C HIS A 23 -12.02 -4.40 18.40
N ASP A 24 -11.26 -5.08 17.54
CA ASP A 24 -9.89 -5.46 17.84
C ASP A 24 -8.95 -4.29 17.55
N LYS A 25 -8.54 -3.60 18.62
CA LYS A 25 -7.58 -2.49 18.59
C LYS A 25 -6.20 -2.87 18.03
N ARG A 26 -5.90 -4.15 17.84
CA ARG A 26 -4.67 -4.62 17.16
C ARG A 26 -4.80 -4.65 15.64
N SER A 27 -6.00 -4.46 15.11
CA SER A 27 -6.31 -4.54 13.68
C SER A 27 -6.77 -3.22 13.07
N VAL A 28 -7.05 -2.23 13.91
CA VAL A 28 -7.51 -0.89 13.50
C VAL A 28 -6.70 0.22 14.16
N ASP A 29 -6.57 1.33 13.46
CA ASP A 29 -6.01 2.56 14.01
C ASP A 29 -7.01 3.30 14.91
N ARG A 30 -6.62 4.49 15.41
CA ARG A 30 -7.45 5.30 16.31
C ARG A 30 -8.75 5.81 15.67
N SER A 31 -8.79 5.91 14.34
CA SER A 31 -9.96 6.35 13.57
C SER A 31 -10.87 5.18 13.16
N GLY A 32 -10.47 3.94 13.41
CA GLY A 32 -11.17 2.73 12.98
C GLY A 32 -10.82 2.26 11.58
N ASN A 33 -9.80 2.86 10.94
CA ASN A 33 -9.26 2.41 9.66
C ASN A 33 -8.28 1.25 9.84
N ILE A 34 -7.93 0.60 8.74
CA ILE A 34 -6.84 -0.39 8.71
C ILE A 34 -5.51 0.25 9.14
N LEU A 35 -4.61 -0.56 9.69
CA LEU A 35 -3.32 -0.07 10.19
C LEU A 35 -2.42 0.42 9.05
N PRO A 36 -1.58 1.44 9.29
CA PRO A 36 -0.49 1.80 8.39
C PRO A 36 0.42 0.59 8.13
N GLY A 37 0.86 0.43 6.88
CA GLY A 37 1.63 -0.73 6.42
C GLY A 37 0.77 -1.94 6.05
N THR A 38 -0.57 -1.85 6.10
CA THR A 38 -1.43 -2.94 5.63
C THR A 38 -1.25 -3.12 4.11
N VAL A 39 -0.88 -4.33 3.70
CA VAL A 39 -0.73 -4.74 2.30
C VAL A 39 -1.79 -5.78 1.94
N VAL A 40 -2.34 -5.66 0.72
CA VAL A 40 -3.21 -6.68 0.11
C VAL A 40 -2.72 -6.94 -1.31
N ASP A 41 -2.25 -8.16 -1.57
CA ASP A 41 -1.71 -8.63 -2.85
C ASP A 41 -2.44 -9.89 -3.37
N SER A 42 -3.55 -10.26 -2.75
CA SER A 42 -4.31 -11.47 -3.08
C SER A 42 -5.82 -11.23 -3.09
N LYS A 43 -6.54 -12.12 -3.79
CA LYS A 43 -8.01 -12.18 -3.95
C LYS A 43 -8.66 -11.03 -4.72
N ILE A 44 -8.29 -9.78 -4.44
CA ILE A 44 -8.87 -8.57 -5.04
C ILE A 44 -7.94 -7.89 -6.07
N CYS A 45 -6.73 -8.42 -6.20
CA CYS A 45 -5.69 -8.01 -7.15
C CYS A 45 -5.90 -8.65 -8.52
N HIS A 46 -5.14 -8.20 -9.51
CA HIS A 46 -5.17 -8.75 -10.86
C HIS A 46 -4.79 -10.25 -10.85
N PRO A 47 -5.50 -11.11 -11.61
CA PRO A 47 -5.27 -12.57 -11.55
C PRO A 47 -3.91 -13.02 -12.07
N THR A 48 -3.23 -12.20 -12.89
CA THR A 48 -1.99 -12.59 -13.58
C THR A 48 -0.89 -11.54 -13.55
N GLU A 49 -1.22 -10.28 -13.26
CA GLU A 49 -0.26 -9.18 -13.27
C GLU A 49 0.18 -8.90 -11.84
N PHE A 50 1.32 -8.24 -11.67
CA PHE A 50 1.82 -7.94 -10.34
C PHE A 50 1.30 -6.58 -9.87
N ASP A 51 0.25 -6.62 -9.07
CA ASP A 51 -0.32 -5.46 -8.39
C ASP A 51 -0.62 -5.72 -6.92
N PHE A 52 -0.62 -4.65 -6.12
CA PHE A 52 -0.92 -4.72 -4.69
C PHE A 52 -1.48 -3.40 -4.19
N TYR A 53 -2.26 -3.48 -3.11
CA TYR A 53 -2.71 -2.32 -2.35
C TYR A 53 -1.84 -2.14 -1.11
N LEU A 54 -1.44 -0.90 -0.83
CA LEU A 54 -0.73 -0.54 0.39
C LEU A 54 -1.41 0.67 1.04
N CYS A 55 -1.80 0.51 2.30
CA CYS A 55 -2.21 1.63 3.15
C CYS A 55 -1.04 2.07 4.02
N SER A 56 -0.20 2.98 3.53
CA SER A 56 1.02 3.45 4.18
C SER A 56 0.79 4.45 5.31
N HIS A 57 -0.35 5.15 5.33
CA HIS A 57 -0.65 6.22 6.29
C HIS A 57 -1.74 5.82 7.30
N ALA A 58 -1.76 6.51 8.45
CA ALA A 58 -2.85 6.38 9.42
C ALA A 58 -4.07 7.19 8.96
N GLY A 59 -5.26 6.61 9.09
CA GLY A 59 -6.51 7.33 8.87
C GLY A 59 -6.69 8.40 9.95
N ILE A 60 -6.76 9.66 9.54
CA ILE A 60 -7.07 10.76 10.47
C ILE A 60 -8.59 10.95 10.55
N GLN A 61 -9.26 10.91 9.39
CA GLN A 61 -10.69 11.14 9.29
C GLN A 61 -11.27 10.42 8.07
N GLY A 62 -12.50 9.92 8.21
CA GLY A 62 -13.20 9.21 7.15
C GLY A 62 -12.59 7.84 6.88
N THR A 63 -12.73 7.33 5.66
CA THR A 63 -12.16 6.05 5.25
C THR A 63 -10.87 6.24 4.47
N SER A 64 -9.80 5.58 4.91
CA SER A 64 -8.50 5.60 4.24
C SER A 64 -8.61 5.08 2.80
N HIS A 65 -7.83 5.69 1.91
CA HIS A 65 -7.68 5.25 0.54
C HIS A 65 -6.32 4.55 0.42
N PRO A 66 -6.26 3.21 0.48
CA PRO A 66 -5.02 2.51 0.20
C PRO A 66 -4.59 2.86 -1.23
N ALA A 67 -3.28 3.02 -1.47
CA ALA A 67 -2.79 3.25 -2.82
C ALA A 67 -2.64 1.91 -3.54
N HIS A 68 -3.08 1.86 -4.80
CA HIS A 68 -2.90 0.71 -5.69
C HIS A 68 -1.60 0.87 -6.47
N TYR A 69 -0.71 -0.11 -6.35
CA TYR A 69 0.57 -0.18 -7.02
C TYR A 69 0.49 -1.27 -8.08
N HIS A 70 0.83 -0.94 -9.32
CA HIS A 70 0.84 -1.87 -10.43
C HIS A 70 2.20 -1.86 -11.11
N VAL A 71 2.90 -2.98 -11.08
CA VAL A 71 4.19 -3.18 -11.73
C VAL A 71 3.97 -3.52 -13.19
N LEU A 72 4.23 -2.56 -14.08
CA LEU A 72 4.08 -2.78 -15.53
C LEU A 72 5.34 -3.34 -16.18
N TRP A 73 6.49 -3.12 -15.56
CA TRP A 73 7.78 -3.59 -16.05
C TRP A 73 8.75 -3.81 -14.89
N ASP A 74 9.50 -4.91 -14.90
CA ASP A 74 10.51 -5.16 -13.88
C ASP A 74 11.70 -5.98 -14.42
N GLU A 75 12.80 -5.29 -14.68
CA GLU A 75 14.08 -5.93 -15.07
C GLU A 75 14.94 -6.28 -13.85
N ASN A 76 14.61 -5.73 -12.68
CA ASN A 76 15.34 -5.99 -11.44
C ASN A 76 14.90 -7.29 -10.76
N ASN A 77 13.81 -7.92 -11.24
CA ASN A 77 13.24 -9.17 -10.71
C ASN A 77 12.99 -9.10 -9.20
N PHE A 78 12.29 -8.06 -8.76
CA PHE A 78 11.89 -7.90 -7.38
C PHE A 78 10.94 -9.01 -6.95
N THR A 79 11.11 -9.49 -5.72
CA THR A 79 10.08 -10.29 -5.05
C THR A 79 8.97 -9.37 -4.55
N ALA A 80 7.78 -9.94 -4.32
CA ALA A 80 6.65 -9.19 -3.77
C ALA A 80 7.01 -8.50 -2.46
N ASP A 81 7.58 -9.26 -1.51
CA ASP A 81 8.00 -8.75 -0.19
C ASP A 81 9.03 -7.60 -0.31
N ALA A 82 9.99 -7.72 -1.22
CA ALA A 82 11.03 -6.73 -1.40
C ALA A 82 10.46 -5.42 -1.95
N LEU A 83 9.59 -5.50 -2.96
CA LEU A 83 8.99 -4.31 -3.56
C LEU A 83 8.01 -3.64 -2.60
N GLN A 84 7.14 -4.41 -1.94
CA GLN A 84 6.18 -3.90 -0.95
C GLN A 84 6.90 -3.20 0.22
N SER A 85 7.98 -3.81 0.74
CA SER A 85 8.79 -3.22 1.80
C SER A 85 9.50 -1.95 1.35
N LEU A 86 10.09 -1.96 0.15
CA LEU A 86 10.73 -0.78 -0.44
C LEU A 86 9.73 0.37 -0.58
N THR A 87 8.57 0.10 -1.18
CA THR A 87 7.51 1.09 -1.36
C THR A 87 7.05 1.68 -0.03
N ASN A 88 6.80 0.85 0.97
CA ASN A 88 6.40 1.31 2.30
C ASN A 88 7.50 2.16 2.95
N ASN A 89 8.76 1.74 2.88
CA ASN A 89 9.88 2.50 3.43
C ASN A 89 10.03 3.88 2.77
N LEU A 90 9.82 3.97 1.45
CA LEU A 90 9.86 5.25 0.73
C LEU A 90 8.79 6.23 1.22
N CYS A 91 7.61 5.75 1.64
CA CYS A 91 6.56 6.61 2.21
C CYS A 91 6.99 7.32 3.50
N TYR A 92 8.01 6.84 4.23
CA TYR A 92 8.56 7.51 5.42
C TYR A 92 9.66 8.52 5.11
N THR A 93 10.08 8.65 3.85
CA THR A 93 11.17 9.56 3.46
C THR A 93 10.67 10.95 3.08
N TYR A 94 9.37 11.21 3.20
CA TYR A 94 8.78 12.50 2.85
C TYR A 94 9.19 13.60 3.85
N ALA A 95 10.03 14.53 3.41
CA ALA A 95 10.69 15.50 4.28
C ALA A 95 9.79 16.58 4.90
N ARG A 96 8.54 16.74 4.45
CA ARG A 96 7.68 17.86 4.89
C ARG A 96 6.83 17.54 6.12
N CYS A 97 6.67 16.27 6.49
CA CYS A 97 5.92 15.89 7.68
C CYS A 97 6.60 14.72 8.38
N THR A 98 6.33 14.55 9.68
CA THR A 98 6.79 13.40 10.47
C THR A 98 5.73 12.28 10.46
N GLN A 99 5.07 12.09 9.31
CA GLN A 99 4.03 11.08 9.08
C GLN A 99 4.34 10.35 7.76
N SER A 100 3.92 9.10 7.64
CA SER A 100 3.96 8.37 6.36
C SER A 100 2.84 8.84 5.43
N GLU A 101 3.13 8.92 4.14
CA GLU A 101 2.21 9.34 3.07
C GLU A 101 1.50 8.18 2.36
#